data_AF-A0A7X9HL14-F1
#
_entry.id   AF-A0A7X9HL14-F1
#
_cell.length_a   1.000
_cell.length_b   1.000
_cell.length_c   1.000
_cell.angle_alpha   90.00
_cell.angle_beta   90.00
_cell.angle_gamma   90.00
#
_symmetry.space_group_name_H-M   'P 1'
#
loop_
_entity.id
_entity.type
_entity.pdbx_description
1 polymer ?
#
loop_
_entity_poly.entity_id
_entity_poly.type
_entity_poly.pdbx_seq_one_letter_code
_entity_poly.pdbx_strand_id
1 'polypeptide(L)' 'MTSLLRRWGLWLGMVVAGCAGEATGPNRAPVAEAGPDRVAVLGAPLELDGSQSRDPDGDALTFEWR' A
#
# COMPACT_ATOMS: atom_id res chain seq x y z
N MET A 1 -39.15 34.19 -17.75
CA MET A 1 -38.31 34.40 -16.55
C MET A 1 -38.99 33.71 -15.37
N THR A 2 -38.87 32.38 -15.28
CA THR A 2 -39.41 31.62 -14.14
C THR A 2 -38.73 30.25 -14.09
N SER A 3 -38.18 29.95 -12.92
CA SER A 3 -37.52 28.70 -12.54
C SER A 3 -38.52 27.54 -12.42
N LEU A 4 -38.32 26.47 -13.18
CA LEU A 4 -38.83 25.10 -13.03
C LEU A 4 -37.86 24.24 -13.89
N LEU A 5 -37.27 23.09 -13.55
CA LEU A 5 -37.60 22.01 -12.65
C LEU A 5 -36.32 21.35 -12.13
N ARG A 6 -36.46 20.75 -10.95
CA ARG A 6 -35.60 19.71 -10.38
C ARG A 6 -35.71 18.41 -11.21
N ARG A 7 -34.60 17.65 -11.30
CA ARG A 7 -34.53 16.16 -11.27
C ARG A 7 -35.09 15.47 -12.54
N TRP A 8 -34.46 14.52 -13.25
CA TRP A 8 -33.66 13.34 -12.92
C TRP A 8 -32.92 12.88 -14.18
N GLY A 9 -31.72 12.31 -14.07
CA GLY A 9 -30.97 11.75 -15.20
C GLY A 9 -29.62 11.21 -14.77
N LEU A 10 -29.68 10.09 -14.06
CA LEU A 10 -28.59 9.22 -13.63
C LEU A 10 -27.37 9.25 -14.58
N TRP A 11 -26.27 9.86 -14.15
CA TRP A 11 -24.96 9.50 -14.67
C TRP A 11 -24.53 8.23 -13.93
N LEU A 12 -24.58 7.13 -14.67
CA LEU A 12 -24.11 5.81 -14.29
C LEU A 12 -22.74 5.94 -13.61
N GLY A 13 -22.65 5.38 -12.40
CA GLY A 13 -21.54 5.56 -11.48
C GLY A 13 -20.19 5.37 -12.14
N MET A 14 -19.43 6.48 -12.18
CA MET A 14 -17.99 6.41 -12.02
C MET A 14 -17.77 5.75 -10.66
N VAL A 15 -17.59 4.42 -10.65
CA VAL A 15 -16.85 3.80 -9.56
C VAL A 15 -15.46 4.42 -9.69
N VAL A 16 -15.24 5.50 -8.94
CA VAL A 16 -13.89 5.94 -8.62
C VAL A 16 -13.29 4.75 -7.90
N ALA A 17 -12.56 3.91 -8.64
CA ALA A 17 -11.61 2.98 -8.06
C ALA A 17 -10.49 3.83 -7.47
N GLY A 18 -10.79 4.51 -6.36
CA GLY A 18 -9.79 5.07 -5.50
C GLY A 18 -9.16 3.89 -4.79
N CYS A 19 -7.97 3.50 -5.20
CA CYS A 19 -7.07 2.81 -4.28
C CYS A 19 -6.85 3.80 -3.13
N ALA A 20 -7.60 3.66 -2.05
CA ALA A 20 -7.57 4.59 -0.94
C ALA A 20 -6.20 4.52 -0.27
N GLY A 21 -5.49 5.64 -0.20
CA GLY A 21 -4.27 5.75 0.58
C GLY A 21 -3.38 6.89 0.12
N GLU A 22 -3.84 8.14 0.25
CA GLU A 22 -2.88 9.25 0.32
C GLU A 22 -2.94 9.75 1.76
N ALA A 23 -1.95 9.34 2.55
CA ALA A 23 -1.80 9.79 3.92
C ALA A 23 -1.56 11.29 3.93
N THR A 24 -2.50 12.07 4.46
CA THR A 24 -2.45 13.54 4.48
C THR A 24 -1.46 14.11 5.52
N GLY A 25 -0.47 13.32 5.92
CA GLY A 25 0.56 13.64 6.91
C GLY A 25 1.98 13.56 6.33
N PRO A 26 3.02 13.88 7.13
CA PRO A 26 4.39 13.65 6.70
C PRO A 26 4.63 12.17 6.42
N ASN A 27 5.41 11.87 5.37
CA ASN A 27 5.76 10.50 5.00
C ASN A 27 6.38 9.74 6.19
N ARG A 28 5.99 8.48 6.37
CA ARG A 28 6.49 7.62 7.44
C ARG A 28 7.52 6.65 6.88
N ALA A 29 8.41 6.19 7.75
CA ALA A 29 9.38 5.18 7.36
C ALA A 29 8.70 3.81 7.17
N PRO A 30 9.17 2.97 6.24
CA PRO A 30 8.69 1.62 6.09
C PRO A 30 9.11 0.75 7.28
N VAL A 31 8.34 -0.31 7.52
CA VAL A 31 8.66 -1.35 8.51
C VAL A 31 9.26 -2.54 7.78
N ALA A 32 10.53 -2.86 8.07
CA ALA A 32 11.21 -4.04 7.54
C ALA A 32 10.90 -5.27 8.39
N GLU A 33 10.42 -6.35 7.77
CA GLU A 33 10.01 -7.58 8.45
C GLU A 33 10.52 -8.80 7.66
N ALA A 34 11.66 -9.35 8.10
CA ALA A 34 12.31 -10.52 7.48
C ALA A 34 11.85 -11.89 8.05
N GLY A 35 10.82 -11.85 8.90
CA GLY A 35 10.35 -12.99 9.68
C GLY A 35 11.15 -13.25 10.97
N PRO A 36 10.89 -14.38 11.65
CA PRO A 36 11.58 -14.77 12.88
C PRO A 36 13.05 -15.16 12.66
N ASP A 37 13.82 -15.19 13.75
CA ASP A 37 15.20 -15.64 13.75
C ASP A 37 15.35 -17.05 13.15
N ARG A 38 16.44 -17.25 12.39
CA ARG A 38 16.75 -18.50 11.71
C ARG A 38 18.12 -19.00 12.15
N VAL A 39 18.23 -20.32 12.33
CA VAL A 39 19.51 -21.01 12.53
C VAL A 39 19.87 -21.74 11.24
N ALA A 40 21.10 -21.57 10.78
CA ALA A 40 21.62 -22.21 9.58
C ALA A 40 22.92 -22.97 9.87
N VAL A 41 23.17 -24.01 9.10
CA VAL A 41 24.47 -24.69 9.08
C VAL A 41 25.47 -23.83 8.32
N LEU A 42 26.69 -23.74 8.83
CA LEU A 42 27.74 -22.94 8.22
C LEU A 42 28.02 -23.43 6.79
N GLY A 43 27.98 -22.51 5.83
CA GLY A 43 28.14 -22.80 4.40
C GLY A 43 26.87 -23.27 3.67
N ALA A 44 25.76 -23.47 4.38
CA ALA A 44 24.46 -23.73 3.75
C ALA A 44 23.79 -22.43 3.30
N PRO A 45 23.05 -22.43 2.17
CA PRO A 45 22.22 -21.29 1.80
C PRO A 45 21.11 -21.08 2.83
N LEU A 46 20.87 -19.82 3.19
CA LEU A 46 19.76 -19.39 4.03
C LEU A 46 18.89 -18.41 3.24
N GLU A 47 17.61 -18.74 3.12
CA GLU A 47 16.62 -17.87 2.49
C GLU A 47 16.03 -16.92 3.54
N LEU A 48 16.03 -15.63 3.23
CA LEU A 48 15.37 -14.58 4.00
C LEU A 48 14.24 -14.00 3.16
N ASP A 49 13.08 -13.79 3.80
CA ASP A 49 11.88 -13.32 3.13
C ASP A 49 11.45 -11.96 3.69
N GLY A 50 11.61 -10.92 2.88
CA GLY A 50 11.19 -9.55 3.22
C GLY A 50 9.75 -9.22 2.83
N SER A 51 8.97 -10.16 2.29
CA SER A 51 7.63 -9.93 1.72
C SER A 51 6.62 -9.36 2.71
N GLN A 52 6.85 -9.54 4.01
CA GLN A 52 6.00 -9.01 5.08
C GLN A 52 6.32 -7.55 5.45
N SER A 53 7.37 -6.98 4.86
CA SER A 53 7.68 -5.56 4.99
C SER A 53 6.55 -4.71 4.41
N ARG A 54 6.29 -3.57 5.04
CA ARG A 54 5.18 -2.70 4.65
C ARG A 54 5.51 -1.24 4.83
N ASP A 55 5.06 -0.43 3.88
CA ASP A 55 5.02 1.01 4.04
C ASP A 55 3.65 1.41 4.64
N PRO A 56 3.61 2.15 5.76
CA PRO A 56 2.35 2.57 6.36
C PRO A 56 1.51 3.53 5.49
N ASP A 57 2.15 4.23 4.56
CA ASP A 57 1.52 5.16 3.62
C ASP A 57 1.14 4.46 2.29
N GLY A 58 1.59 3.22 2.10
CA GLY A 58 1.29 2.40 0.92
C GLY A 58 2.28 2.60 -0.22
N ASP A 59 3.41 3.27 0.04
CA ASP A 59 4.46 3.47 -0.94
C ASP A 59 5.13 2.14 -1.34
N ALA A 60 5.63 2.10 -2.58
CA ALA A 60 6.34 0.93 -3.08
C ALA A 60 7.68 0.74 -2.35
N LEU A 61 7.95 -0.50 -1.93
CA LEU A 61 9.19 -0.85 -1.21
C LEU A 61 10.30 -1.30 -2.15
N THR A 62 11.54 -0.96 -1.79
CA THR A 62 12.77 -1.51 -2.38
C THR A 62 13.53 -2.29 -1.31
N PHE A 63 14.13 -3.41 -1.71
CA PHE A 63 14.86 -4.30 -0.80
C PHE A 63 16.36 -4.26 -1.11
N GLU A 64 17.18 -4.07 -0.09
CA GLU A 64 18.63 -4.15 -0.18
C GLU A 64 19.14 -5.11 0.89
N TRP A 65 19.84 -6.16 0.46
CA TRP A 65 20.49 -7.14 1.33
C TRP A 65 21.98 -6.92 1.28
N ARG A 66 22.63 -6.82 2.45
CA ARG A 66 24.07 -6.60 2.59
C ARG A 66 24.61 -7.24 3.86
#